data_AF-A0A0P0RDL1-F1
#
_entry.id   AF-A0A0P0RDL1-F1
#
_cell.length_a   1.000
_cell.length_b   1.000
_cell.length_c   1.000
_cell.angle_alpha   90.00
_cell.angle_beta   90.00
_cell.angle_gamma   90.00
#
_symmetry.space_group_name_H-M   'P 1'
#
loop_
_entity.id
_entity.type
_entity.pdbx_description
1 polymer ?
#
loop_
_entity_poly.entity_id
_entity_poly.type
_entity_poly.pdbx_seq_one_letter_code
_entity_poly.pdbx_strand_id
1 'polypeptide(L)'
;MTAIASWHAHVYFDQATRDAAWTLREAIEAQFHGRFEMGRFHERPVGPHPMWSYQLAFAPELLAELFAWLALNHGALDVFIHPNTGNALRDHRDCAAWIGRSYPLNLAALGG
;
A
#
# COMPACT_ATOMS: atom_id res chain seq x y z
N MET A 1 17.51 -18.34 0.04
CA MET A 1 16.22 -17.80 -0.45
C MET A 1 15.92 -16.55 0.35
N THR A 2 15.68 -15.40 -0.29
CA THR A 2 15.19 -14.21 0.43
C THR A 2 13.72 -14.48 0.78
N ALA A 3 13.44 -14.73 2.05
CA ALA A 3 12.07 -14.95 2.51
C ALA A 3 11.35 -13.60 2.61
N ILE A 4 10.07 -13.57 2.22
CA ILE A 4 9.21 -12.40 2.41
C ILE A 4 8.72 -12.44 3.85
N ALA A 5 9.09 -11.44 4.65
CA ALA A 5 8.72 -11.38 6.06
C ALA A 5 7.29 -10.85 6.27
N SER A 6 6.90 -9.86 5.45
CA SER A 6 5.58 -9.24 5.46
C SER A 6 5.35 -8.50 4.14
N TRP A 7 4.18 -7.89 4.00
CA TRP A 7 3.84 -7.05 2.87
C TRP A 7 3.28 -5.72 3.35
N HIS A 8 3.48 -4.68 2.55
CA HIS A 8 2.75 -3.44 2.68
C HIS A 8 1.90 -3.18 1.44
N ALA A 9 0.71 -2.63 1.68
CA ALA A 9 -0.09 -1.98 0.65
C ALA A 9 -0.26 -0.51 1.04
N HIS A 10 -0.15 0.40 0.08
CA HIS A 10 -0.36 1.83 0.25
C HIS A 10 -1.45 2.27 -0.71
N VAL A 11 -2.58 2.69 -0.18
CA VAL A 11 -3.65 3.28 -0.99
C VAL A 11 -3.28 4.72 -1.26
N TYR A 12 -3.16 5.09 -2.53
CA TYR A 12 -2.81 6.43 -2.97
C TYR A 12 -4.04 7.25 -3.26
N PHE A 13 -3.99 8.50 -2.82
CA PHE A 13 -5.04 9.48 -3.00
C PHE A 13 -4.46 10.89 -3.05
N ASP A 14 -5.34 11.86 -3.21
CA ASP A 14 -5.07 13.28 -3.18
C ASP A 14 -6.25 14.02 -2.56
N GLN A 15 -6.24 15.35 -2.63
CA GLN A 15 -7.32 16.16 -2.08
C GLN A 15 -8.70 15.85 -2.70
N ALA A 16 -8.76 15.54 -4.00
CA ALA A 16 -10.02 15.27 -4.70
C ALA A 16 -10.59 13.88 -4.35
N THR A 17 -9.73 12.94 -4.00
CA THR A 17 -10.09 11.54 -3.71
C THR A 17 -10.03 11.18 -2.23
N ARG A 18 -9.77 12.17 -1.35
CA ARG A 18 -9.60 12.00 0.10
C ARG A 18 -10.76 11.27 0.77
N ASP A 19 -12.00 11.66 0.50
CA ASP A 19 -13.16 11.04 1.16
C ASP A 19 -13.44 9.62 0.65
N ALA A 20 -13.14 9.35 -0.62
CA ALA A 20 -13.19 8.00 -1.17
C ALA A 20 -12.12 7.11 -0.51
N ALA A 21 -10.90 7.63 -0.32
CA ALA A 21 -9.82 6.94 0.38
C ALA A 21 -10.16 6.67 1.85
N TRP A 22 -10.80 7.63 2.53
CA TRP A 22 -11.29 7.43 3.89
C TRP A 22 -12.37 6.34 3.96
N THR A 23 -13.32 6.36 3.02
CA THR A 23 -14.38 5.35 2.94
C THR A 23 -13.81 3.95 2.70
N LEU A 24 -12.85 3.82 1.79
CA LEU A 24 -12.17 2.56 1.53
C LEU A 24 -11.39 2.08 2.77
N ARG A 25 -10.70 2.99 3.47
CA ARG A 25 -9.98 2.69 4.71
C ARG A 25 -10.90 2.05 5.76
N GLU A 26 -12.07 2.64 6.00
CA GLU A 26 -13.04 2.10 6.97
C GLU A 26 -13.61 0.75 6.51
N ALA A 27 -13.86 0.57 5.21
CA ALA A 27 -14.34 -0.70 4.67
C ALA A 27 -13.30 -1.82 4.83
N ILE A 28 -12.01 -1.53 4.62
CA ILE A 28 -10.91 -2.48 4.86
C ILE A 28 -10.85 -2.85 6.35
N GLU A 29 -10.89 -1.87 7.24
CA GLU A 29 -10.85 -2.10 8.69
C GLU A 29 -12.00 -3.03 9.15
N ALA A 30 -13.20 -2.80 8.63
CA ALA A 30 -14.36 -3.65 8.92
C ALA A 30 -14.21 -5.07 8.35
N GLN A 31 -13.72 -5.21 7.12
CA GLN A 31 -13.61 -6.49 6.43
C GLN A 31 -12.50 -7.39 6.97
N PHE A 32 -11.36 -6.79 7.37
CA PHE A 32 -10.14 -7.52 7.74
C PHE A 32 -9.70 -7.26 9.18
N HIS A 33 -10.64 -6.86 10.05
CA HIS A 33 -10.41 -6.52 11.45
C HIS A 33 -9.41 -7.48 12.13
N GLY A 34 -8.34 -6.92 12.71
CA GLY A 34 -7.35 -7.66 13.48
C GLY A 34 -6.39 -8.54 12.67
N ARG A 35 -6.42 -8.49 11.33
CA ARG A 35 -5.54 -9.29 10.45
C ARG A 35 -4.39 -8.50 9.84
N PHE A 36 -4.36 -7.18 10.04
CA PHE A 36 -3.35 -6.26 9.52
C PHE A 36 -3.18 -5.08 10.48
N GLU A 37 -2.15 -4.28 10.28
CA GLU A 37 -1.92 -3.02 10.99
C GLU A 37 -2.20 -1.83 10.06
N MET A 38 -3.13 -0.97 10.47
CA MET A 38 -3.49 0.25 9.74
C MET A 38 -2.55 1.41 10.10
N GLY A 39 -1.92 1.99 9.09
CA GLY A 39 -1.08 3.18 9.22
C GLY A 39 -1.87 4.48 9.40
N ARG A 40 -1.13 5.58 9.58
CA ARG A 40 -1.71 6.92 9.62
C ARG A 40 -2.21 7.35 8.23
N PHE A 41 -3.25 8.17 8.22
CA PHE A 41 -3.80 8.77 7.01
C PHE A 41 -3.01 10.03 6.64
N HIS A 42 -2.03 9.90 5.74
CA HIS A 42 -1.13 10.99 5.38
C HIS A 42 -1.68 11.80 4.22
N GLU A 43 -2.22 12.99 4.51
CA GLU A 43 -2.67 13.97 3.51
C GLU A 43 -1.48 14.82 2.95
N ARG A 44 -0.37 14.14 2.65
CA ARG A 44 0.83 14.67 1.98
C ARG A 44 1.74 13.53 1.52
N PRO A 45 2.61 13.75 0.52
CA PRO A 45 3.69 12.81 0.20
C PRO A 45 4.64 12.61 1.40
N VAL A 46 5.02 11.37 1.67
CA VAL A 46 5.94 10.99 2.77
C VAL A 46 6.88 9.90 2.28
N GLY A 47 8.18 10.06 2.54
CA GLY A 47 9.19 9.06 2.19
C GLY A 47 9.24 8.77 0.68
N PRO A 48 9.13 7.50 0.24
CA PRO A 48 9.17 7.15 -1.18
C PRO A 48 7.84 7.41 -1.90
N HIS A 49 6.77 7.74 -1.19
CA HIS A 49 5.42 7.82 -1.74
C HIS A 49 5.16 9.21 -2.35
N PRO A 50 4.88 9.30 -3.66
CA PRO A 50 4.64 10.58 -4.35
C PRO A 50 3.24 11.15 -4.13
N MET A 51 2.30 10.34 -3.62
CA MET A 51 0.91 10.70 -3.37
C MET A 51 0.61 10.74 -1.87
N TRP A 52 -0.56 11.29 -1.51
CA TRP A 52 -1.11 11.08 -0.17
C TRP A 52 -1.40 9.60 0.00
N SER A 53 -1.22 9.06 1.20
CA SER A 53 -1.38 7.62 1.39
C SER A 53 -1.69 7.20 2.82
N TYR A 54 -2.22 5.99 2.95
CA TYR A 54 -2.20 5.23 4.20
C TYR A 54 -1.70 3.81 3.91
N GLN A 55 -1.03 3.24 4.90
CA GLN A 55 -0.41 1.92 4.81
C GLN A 55 -1.32 0.86 5.44
N LEU A 56 -1.29 -0.34 4.85
CA LEU A 56 -1.69 -1.59 5.49
C LEU A 56 -0.45 -2.47 5.59
N ALA A 57 -0.08 -2.90 6.79
CA ALA A 57 0.98 -3.89 7.00
C ALA A 57 0.37 -5.24 7.38
N PHE A 58 0.77 -6.31 6.68
CA PHE A 58 0.15 -7.62 6.87
C PHE A 58 1.11 -8.78 6.59
N ALA A 59 0.78 -9.94 7.15
CA ALA A 59 1.54 -11.17 6.96
C ALA A 59 1.31 -11.78 5.55
N PRO A 60 2.28 -12.55 5.01
CA PRO A 60 2.17 -13.13 3.66
C PRO A 60 0.90 -13.92 3.39
N GLU A 61 0.32 -14.55 4.40
CA GLU A 61 -0.87 -15.39 4.29
C GLU A 61 -2.13 -14.58 3.92
N LEU A 62 -2.16 -13.28 4.23
CA LEU A 62 -3.29 -12.41 3.90
C LEU A 62 -3.22 -11.88 2.45
N LEU A 63 -2.07 -11.99 1.76
CA LEU A 63 -1.83 -11.31 0.49
C LEU A 63 -2.90 -11.61 -0.56
N ALA A 64 -3.18 -12.89 -0.83
CA ALA A 64 -4.09 -13.27 -1.90
C ALA A 64 -5.51 -12.77 -1.65
N GLU A 65 -5.99 -12.86 -0.41
CA GLU A 65 -7.33 -12.45 -0.01
C GLU A 65 -7.48 -10.92 -0.07
N LEU A 66 -6.53 -10.18 0.52
CA LEU A 66 -6.54 -8.72 0.51
C LEU A 66 -6.38 -8.16 -0.90
N PHE A 67 -5.46 -8.71 -1.70
CA PHE A 67 -5.25 -8.30 -3.09
C PHE A 67 -6.52 -8.51 -3.92
N ALA A 68 -7.15 -9.69 -3.83
CA ALA A 68 -8.38 -9.98 -4.57
C ALA A 68 -9.52 -9.04 -4.16
N TRP A 69 -9.67 -8.77 -2.86
CA TRP A 69 -10.70 -7.85 -2.38
C TRP A 69 -10.43 -6.42 -2.85
N LEU A 70 -9.20 -5.92 -2.75
CA LEU A 70 -8.83 -4.60 -3.25
C LEU A 70 -9.03 -4.48 -4.77
N ALA A 71 -8.67 -5.51 -5.54
CA ALA A 71 -8.86 -5.50 -6.99
C ALA A 71 -10.33 -5.31 -7.41
N LEU A 72 -11.28 -5.72 -6.57
CA LEU A 72 -12.72 -5.55 -6.80
C LEU A 72 -13.30 -4.28 -6.18
N ASN A 73 -12.68 -3.76 -5.11
CA ASN A 73 -13.27 -2.73 -4.25
C ASN A 73 -12.46 -1.42 -4.17
N HIS A 74 -11.32 -1.30 -4.85
CA HIS A 74 -10.48 -0.09 -4.80
C HIS A 74 -11.12 1.13 -5.48
N GLY A 75 -12.18 0.94 -6.27
CA GLY A 75 -12.84 2.01 -7.02
C GLY A 75 -11.87 2.66 -8.00
N ALA A 76 -11.61 3.96 -7.82
CA ALA A 76 -10.67 4.72 -8.65
C ALA A 76 -9.32 4.99 -7.96
N LEU A 77 -9.09 4.44 -6.77
CA LEU A 77 -7.86 4.67 -5.99
C LEU A 77 -6.78 3.69 -6.43
N ASP A 78 -5.57 4.16 -6.66
CA ASP A 78 -4.45 3.31 -7.01
C ASP A 78 -3.80 2.74 -5.74
N VAL A 79 -3.33 1.49 -5.78
CA VAL A 79 -2.71 0.82 -4.61
C VAL A 79 -1.32 0.33 -4.96
N PHE A 80 -0.31 0.85 -4.26
CA PHE A 80 1.07 0.38 -4.32
C PHE A 80 1.25 -0.80 -3.36
N ILE A 81 1.81 -1.91 -3.80
CA ILE A 81 2.02 -3.11 -2.98
C ILE A 81 3.47 -3.57 -3.13
N HIS A 82 4.14 -3.89 -2.03
CA HIS A 82 5.49 -4.45 -2.08
C HIS A 82 5.74 -5.43 -0.92
N PRO A 83 6.64 -6.43 -1.12
CA PRO A 83 7.08 -7.30 -0.04
C PRO A 83 8.09 -6.57 0.85
N ASN A 84 8.31 -7.09 2.05
CA ASN A 84 9.41 -6.71 2.92
C ASN A 84 10.40 -7.88 2.99
N THR A 85 11.56 -7.75 2.35
CA THR A 85 12.61 -8.78 2.29
C THR A 85 13.87 -8.41 3.08
N GLY A 86 13.85 -7.26 3.76
CA GLY A 86 15.01 -6.68 4.45
C GLY A 86 15.86 -5.76 3.58
N ASN A 87 15.45 -5.48 2.34
CA ASN A 87 16.11 -4.53 1.45
C ASN A 87 15.08 -3.55 0.88
N ALA A 88 14.84 -2.46 1.61
CA ALA A 88 13.78 -1.50 1.29
C ALA A 88 13.89 -0.94 -0.14
N LEU A 89 15.09 -0.55 -0.60
CA LEU A 89 15.26 -0.01 -1.94
C LEU A 89 14.89 -1.03 -3.03
N ARG A 90 15.35 -2.29 -2.89
CA ARG A 90 15.01 -3.37 -3.82
C ARG A 90 13.50 -3.67 -3.78
N ASP A 91 12.94 -3.74 -2.58
CA ASP A 91 11.52 -4.05 -2.37
C ASP A 91 10.63 -3.04 -3.10
N HIS A 92 10.97 -1.75 -3.05
CA HIS A 92 10.21 -0.69 -3.70
C HIS A 92 10.51 -0.52 -5.20
N ARG A 93 11.76 -0.73 -5.62
CA ARG A 93 12.19 -0.52 -7.02
C ARG A 93 11.88 -1.72 -7.90
N ASP A 94 12.17 -2.92 -7.41
CA ASP A 94 12.23 -4.14 -8.22
C ASP A 94 11.10 -5.13 -7.91
N CYS A 95 10.40 -4.96 -6.78
CA CYS A 95 9.36 -5.88 -6.32
C CYS A 95 8.00 -5.19 -6.13
N ALA A 96 7.82 -4.03 -6.77
CA ALA A 96 6.56 -3.29 -6.77
C ALA A 96 5.47 -4.02 -7.57
N ALA A 97 4.28 -4.08 -6.98
CA ALA A 97 3.04 -4.44 -7.62
C ALA A 97 2.03 -3.28 -7.48
N TRP A 98 1.07 -3.23 -8.40
CA TRP A 98 0.07 -2.16 -8.45
C TRP A 98 -1.32 -2.71 -8.75
N ILE A 99 -2.31 -2.16 -8.05
CA ILE A 99 -3.72 -2.20 -8.47
C ILE A 99 -4.06 -0.81 -9.01
N GLY A 100 -4.57 -0.74 -10.24
CA GLY A 100 -4.76 0.53 -10.95
C GLY A 100 -3.49 0.98 -11.67
N ARG A 101 -3.11 2.25 -11.53
CA ARG A 101 -1.96 2.86 -12.19
C ARG A 101 -0.71 2.78 -11.33
N SER A 102 0.45 2.67 -11.97
CA SER A 102 1.75 2.76 -11.31
C SER A 102 2.25 4.20 -11.25
N TYR A 103 3.15 4.45 -10.28
CA TYR A 103 3.73 5.78 -10.04
C TYR A 103 5.25 5.69 -9.92
N PRO A 104 5.99 6.69 -10.44
CA PRO A 104 7.41 6.84 -10.13
C PRO A 104 7.57 7.20 -8.66
N LEU A 105 8.16 6.30 -7.88
CA LEU A 105 8.44 6.52 -6.46
C LEU A 105 9.69 7.40 -6.26
N ASN A 106 9.75 8.10 -5.11
CA ASN A 106 10.94 8.82 -4.68
C ASN A 106 11.97 7.85 -4.05
N LEU A 107 12.66 7.07 -4.89
CA LEU A 107 13.59 6.04 -4.43
C LEU A 107 14.82 6.61 -3.69
N ALA A 108 15.17 7.88 -3.88
CA ALA A 108 16.23 8.56 -3.13
C ALA A 108 15.96 8.59 -1.62
N ALA A 109 14.68 8.59 -1.22
CA ALA A 109 14.28 8.48 0.20
C ALA A 109 14.66 7.12 0.84
N LEU A 110 15.03 6.13 0.02
CA LEU A 110 15.45 4.79 0.45
C LEU A 110 16.94 4.53 0.18
N GLY A 111 17.72 5.58 -0.10
CA GLY A 111 19.15 5.49 -0.40
C GLY A 111 19.48 5.08 -1.85
N GLY A 112 18.53 5.25 -2.77
CA GLY A 112 18.71 5.04 -4.21
C GLY A 112 19.12 6.27 -5.00
#